data_AF-A0A1R3FWR4-F1
#
_entry.id   AF-A0A1R3FWR4-F1
#
_cell.length_a   1.000
_cell.length_b   1.000
_cell.length_c   1.000
_cell.angle_alpha   90.00
_cell.angle_beta   90.00
_cell.angle_gamma   90.00
#
_symmetry.space_group_name_H-M   'P 1'
#
loop_
_entity.id
_entity.type
_entity.pdbx_description
1 polymer ?
#
loop_
_entity_poly.entity_id
_entity_poly.type
_entity_poly.pdbx_seq_one_letter_code
_entity_poly.pdbx_strand_id
1 'polypeptide(L)'
;YFCCYRYLCPLYYGDYPAVMHERLGERLPKFSREEKELLRNKLDFLGLNHYTSRFIAHVPNGIDENFFYKAQEVERIVEWEGGEKIGEKAASEWLYIVPWGLRKALNYIAQKYNNLPIYVTENGMDDEENNSLPLHEILDDKLRISYFKGYLAAVAQAI
;
A
#
# COMPACT_ATOMS: atom_id res chain seq x y z
N TYR A 1 -6.40 -2.28 -8.35
CA TYR A 1 -5.95 -2.60 -6.99
C TYR A 1 -6.90 -2.00 -5.99
N PHE A 2 -7.48 -2.80 -5.10
CA PHE A 2 -8.60 -2.38 -4.26
C PHE A 2 -8.19 -1.84 -2.89
N CYS A 3 -6.94 -2.02 -2.43
CA CYS A 3 -6.59 -1.86 -1.01
C CYS A 3 -6.91 -0.46 -0.46
N CYS A 4 -6.34 0.60 -1.04
CA CYS A 4 -6.65 1.97 -0.60
C CYS A 4 -7.97 2.49 -1.19
N TYR A 5 -8.29 2.10 -2.43
CA TYR A 5 -9.44 2.62 -3.19
C TYR A 5 -10.79 2.17 -2.66
N ARG A 6 -10.84 0.98 -2.06
CA ARG A 6 -12.05 0.47 -1.40
C ARG A 6 -12.58 1.45 -0.36
N TYR A 7 -11.69 2.20 0.30
CA TYR A 7 -12.06 3.18 1.32
C TYR A 7 -12.07 4.60 0.77
N LEU A 8 -11.05 4.96 -0.01
CA LEU A 8 -10.88 6.34 -0.45
C LEU A 8 -11.90 6.76 -1.53
N CYS A 9 -12.34 5.84 -2.40
CA CYS A 9 -13.38 6.18 -3.38
C CYS A 9 -14.74 6.45 -2.74
N PRO A 10 -15.25 5.62 -1.80
CA PRO A 10 -16.47 5.95 -1.07
C PRO A 10 -16.37 7.30 -0.35
N LEU A 11 -15.27 7.55 0.37
CA LEU A 11 -15.08 8.79 1.12
C LEU A 11 -14.93 10.04 0.25
N TYR A 12 -14.48 9.90 -1.01
CA TYR A 12 -14.22 11.04 -1.88
C TYR A 12 -15.32 11.25 -2.94
N TYR A 13 -15.90 10.16 -3.48
CA TYR A 13 -16.88 10.18 -4.55
C TYR A 13 -18.28 9.70 -4.12
N GLY A 14 -18.40 9.15 -2.92
CA GLY A 14 -19.66 8.63 -2.38
C GLY A 14 -20.04 7.24 -2.90
N ASP A 15 -19.15 6.50 -3.55
CA ASP A 15 -19.40 5.11 -3.92
C ASP A 15 -18.11 4.30 -4.13
N TYR A 16 -18.24 2.97 -4.20
CA TYR A 16 -17.12 2.09 -4.52
C TYR A 16 -16.64 2.28 -5.97
N PRO A 17 -15.37 1.91 -6.28
CA PRO A 17 -14.89 1.88 -7.66
C PRO A 17 -15.74 0.95 -8.54
N ALA A 18 -15.98 1.33 -9.81
CA ALA A 18 -16.78 0.54 -10.76
C ALA A 18 -16.31 -0.93 -10.88
N VAL A 19 -14.99 -1.14 -10.90
CA VAL A 19 -14.37 -2.48 -10.95
C VAL A 19 -14.71 -3.37 -9.74
N MET A 20 -15.00 -2.77 -8.57
CA MET A 20 -15.46 -3.54 -7.41
C MET A 20 -16.91 -3.99 -7.61
N HIS A 21 -17.78 -3.15 -8.17
CA HIS A 21 -19.15 -3.54 -8.51
C HIS A 21 -19.16 -4.70 -9.51
N GLU A 22 -18.35 -4.61 -10.57
CA GLU A 22 -18.24 -5.65 -11.60
C GLU A 22 -17.81 -7.00 -11.02
N ARG A 23 -16.80 -7.02 -10.15
CA ARG A 23 -16.19 -8.28 -9.67
C ARG A 23 -16.87 -8.88 -8.44
N LEU A 24 -17.45 -8.05 -7.58
CA LEU A 24 -18.05 -8.51 -6.33
C LEU A 24 -19.56 -8.67 -6.45
N GLY A 25 -20.22 -7.94 -7.35
CA GLY A 25 -21.67 -7.99 -7.56
C GLY A 25 -22.42 -7.80 -6.24
N GLU A 26 -23.37 -8.69 -5.97
CA GLU A 26 -24.20 -8.64 -4.75
C GLU A 26 -23.42 -8.88 -3.44
N ARG A 27 -22.16 -9.34 -3.49
CA ARG A 27 -21.32 -9.45 -2.29
C ARG A 27 -20.79 -8.10 -1.83
N LEU A 28 -20.85 -7.07 -2.67
CA LEU A 28 -20.45 -5.72 -2.30
C LEU A 28 -21.64 -5.00 -1.64
N PRO A 29 -21.50 -4.53 -0.38
CA PRO A 29 -22.53 -3.72 0.24
C PRO A 29 -22.86 -2.50 -0.61
N LYS A 30 -24.13 -2.11 -0.62
CA LYS A 30 -24.61 -0.93 -1.36
C LYS A 30 -24.89 0.18 -0.35
N PHE A 31 -24.41 1.38 -0.62
CA PHE A 31 -24.77 2.55 0.16
C PHE A 31 -26.17 3.02 -0.23
N SER A 32 -27.01 3.30 0.76
CA SER A 32 -28.25 4.05 0.63
C SER A 32 -27.96 5.48 0.15
N ARG A 33 -28.98 6.18 -0.35
CA ARG A 33 -28.81 7.56 -0.84
C ARG A 33 -28.29 8.47 0.28
N GLU A 34 -28.83 8.31 1.48
CA GLU A 34 -28.49 9.09 2.66
C GLU A 34 -27.04 8.84 3.10
N GLU A 35 -26.56 7.59 3.03
CA GLU A 35 -25.14 7.27 3.29
C GLU A 35 -24.22 7.87 2.22
N LYS A 36 -24.60 7.84 0.94
CA LYS A 36 -23.81 8.43 -0.14
C LYS A 36 -23.66 9.95 0.05
N GLU A 37 -24.71 10.62 0.50
CA GLU A 37 -24.68 12.04 0.82
C GLU A 37 -23.76 12.32 2.02
N LEU A 38 -23.83 11.50 3.07
CA LEU A 38 -22.94 11.61 4.23
C LEU A 38 -21.46 11.36 3.88
N LEU A 39 -21.19 10.44 2.96
CA LEU A 39 -19.83 10.09 2.53
C LEU A 39 -19.20 11.15 1.63
N ARG A 40 -19.99 11.95 0.91
CA ARG A 40 -19.51 13.05 0.05
C ARG A 40 -19.06 14.29 0.83
N ASN A 41 -18.56 14.11 2.04
CA ASN A 41 -17.94 15.19 2.78
C ASN A 41 -16.51 15.42 2.29
N LYS A 42 -16.12 16.69 2.24
CA LYS A 42 -14.77 17.07 1.84
C LYS A 42 -13.79 16.54 2.90
N LEU A 43 -12.86 15.69 2.47
CA LEU A 43 -11.76 15.27 3.34
C LEU A 43 -10.82 16.46 3.58
N ASP A 44 -10.42 16.66 4.83
CA ASP A 44 -9.44 17.68 5.20
C ASP A 44 -8.00 17.23 4.90
N PHE A 45 -7.73 15.94 5.13
CA PHE A 45 -6.45 15.29 4.85
C PHE A 45 -6.61 13.78 4.72
N LEU A 46 -5.55 13.12 4.24
CA LEU A 46 -5.41 11.67 4.22
C LEU A 46 -4.20 11.24 5.05
N GLY A 47 -4.42 10.33 5.99
CA GLY A 47 -3.33 9.55 6.61
C GLY A 47 -2.98 8.36 5.73
N LEU A 48 -1.68 8.17 5.44
CA LEU A 48 -1.16 7.06 4.65
C LEU A 48 -0.13 6.27 5.46
N ASN A 49 -0.42 4.99 5.70
CA ASN A 49 0.55 4.03 6.18
C ASN A 49 1.19 3.34 4.97
N HIS A 50 2.51 3.43 4.82
CA HIS A 50 3.22 2.78 3.72
C HIS A 50 4.55 2.20 4.19
N TYR A 51 4.70 0.91 3.92
CA TYR A 51 5.87 0.13 4.35
C TYR A 51 6.61 -0.50 3.17
N THR A 52 5.89 -0.95 2.13
CA THR A 52 6.45 -1.73 1.01
C THR A 52 5.64 -1.51 -0.26
N SER A 53 6.16 -1.98 -1.39
CA SER A 53 5.37 -2.22 -2.60
C SER A 53 5.63 -3.63 -3.14
N ARG A 54 4.81 -4.05 -4.12
CA ARG A 54 4.84 -5.37 -4.75
C ARG A 54 4.57 -5.23 -6.23
N PHE A 55 5.12 -6.17 -7.00
CA PHE A 55 4.65 -6.41 -8.35
C PHE A 55 3.35 -7.20 -8.31
N ILE A 56 2.57 -7.03 -9.36
CA ILE A 56 1.23 -7.60 -9.47
C ILE A 56 1.16 -8.40 -10.78
N ALA A 57 0.82 -9.68 -10.68
CA ALA A 57 0.47 -10.51 -11.83
C ALA A 57 -1.04 -10.73 -11.90
N HIS A 58 -1.58 -10.85 -13.11
CA HIS A 58 -2.96 -11.30 -13.32
C HIS A 58 -3.02 -12.82 -13.23
N VAL A 59 -3.90 -13.34 -12.37
CA VAL A 59 -4.09 -14.76 -12.13
C VAL A 59 -5.59 -15.05 -12.08
N PRO A 60 -6.21 -15.42 -13.22
CA PRO A 60 -7.60 -15.83 -13.24
C PRO A 60 -7.77 -17.13 -12.44
N ASN A 61 -8.83 -17.23 -11.63
CA ASN A 61 -9.11 -18.39 -10.79
C ASN A 61 -7.98 -18.77 -9.81
N GLY A 62 -7.26 -17.77 -9.29
CA GLY A 62 -6.15 -17.98 -8.35
C GLY A 62 -6.49 -18.92 -7.18
N ILE A 63 -5.49 -19.72 -6.80
CA ILE A 63 -5.54 -20.69 -5.69
C ILE A 63 -5.34 -20.04 -4.32
N ASP A 64 -5.14 -18.72 -4.26
CA ASP A 64 -4.93 -17.98 -3.02
C ASP A 64 -6.14 -18.15 -2.08
N GLU A 65 -5.86 -18.53 -0.83
CA GLU A 65 -6.85 -18.62 0.24
C GLU A 65 -7.41 -17.23 0.60
N ASN A 66 -6.63 -16.17 0.34
CA ASN A 66 -7.03 -14.81 0.60
C ASN A 66 -8.05 -14.33 -0.45
N PHE A 67 -9.31 -14.33 -0.02
CA PHE A 67 -10.45 -13.84 -0.80
C PHE A 67 -10.22 -12.44 -1.40
N PHE A 68 -9.47 -11.57 -0.74
CA PHE A 68 -9.23 -10.20 -1.23
C PHE A 68 -8.45 -10.19 -2.56
N TYR A 69 -7.37 -10.97 -2.68
CA TYR A 69 -6.58 -11.04 -3.90
C TYR A 69 -7.28 -11.91 -4.96
N LYS A 70 -7.93 -12.99 -4.53
CA LYS A 70 -8.73 -13.84 -5.42
C LYS A 70 -9.87 -13.08 -6.11
N ALA A 71 -10.62 -12.26 -5.38
CA ALA A 71 -11.68 -11.42 -5.97
C ALA A 71 -11.13 -10.36 -6.96
N GLN A 72 -9.83 -10.08 -6.87
CA GLN A 72 -9.10 -9.22 -7.79
C GLN A 72 -8.34 -9.99 -8.87
N GLU A 73 -8.42 -11.32 -8.93
CA GLU A 73 -7.69 -12.15 -9.90
C GLU A 73 -6.22 -11.72 -10.02
N VAL A 74 -5.59 -11.41 -8.88
CA VAL A 74 -4.21 -10.95 -8.85
C VAL A 74 -3.40 -11.73 -7.84
N GLU A 75 -2.11 -11.82 -8.11
CA GLU A 75 -1.10 -12.30 -7.18
C GLU A 75 -0.08 -11.20 -6.91
N ARG A 76 0.45 -11.16 -5.69
CA ARG A 76 1.57 -10.29 -5.33
C ARG A 76 2.87 -11.06 -5.53
N ILE A 77 3.68 -10.62 -6.47
CA ILE A 77 4.99 -11.22 -6.75
C ILE A 77 6.12 -10.29 -6.31
N VAL A 78 7.27 -10.88 -6.03
CA VAL A 78 8.49 -10.20 -5.55
C VAL A 78 9.60 -10.17 -6.60
N GLU A 79 9.42 -10.91 -7.69
CA GLU A 79 10.32 -11.00 -8.82
C GLU A 79 9.49 -10.85 -10.10
N TRP A 80 9.94 -9.99 -11.01
CA TRP A 80 9.29 -9.77 -12.31
C TRP A 80 9.71 -10.82 -13.34
N GLU A 81 8.97 -10.92 -14.44
CA GLU A 81 9.34 -11.74 -15.59
C GLU A 81 10.69 -11.27 -16.15
N GLY A 82 11.77 -11.99 -15.83
CA GLY A 82 13.15 -11.61 -16.15
C GLY A 82 14.11 -11.58 -14.96
N GLY A 83 13.65 -11.87 -13.75
CA GLY A 83 14.50 -12.02 -12.55
C GLY A 83 14.75 -10.73 -11.77
N GLU A 84 14.13 -9.62 -12.18
CA GLU A 84 14.22 -8.35 -11.44
C GLU A 84 13.44 -8.44 -10.13
N LYS A 85 14.13 -8.28 -9.00
CA LYS A 85 13.50 -8.27 -7.68
C LYS A 85 12.91 -6.90 -7.36
N ILE A 86 11.76 -6.88 -6.68
CA ILE A 86 11.06 -5.66 -6.27
C ILE A 86 11.89 -4.77 -5.33
N GLY A 87 12.75 -5.40 -4.53
CA GLY A 87 13.60 -4.74 -3.54
C GLY A 87 14.27 -5.76 -2.61
N GLU A 88 15.10 -5.26 -1.70
CA GLU A 88 15.69 -6.06 -0.63
C GLU A 88 14.61 -6.45 0.39
N LYS A 89 14.67 -7.68 0.91
CA LYS A 89 13.72 -8.18 1.91
C LYS A 89 14.22 -7.82 3.30
N ALA A 90 13.34 -7.31 4.16
CA ALA A 90 13.62 -7.13 5.59
C ALA A 90 13.36 -8.45 6.37
N ALA A 91 13.29 -8.40 7.70
CA ALA A 91 13.07 -9.61 8.50
C ALA A 91 11.67 -10.21 8.26
N SER A 92 10.62 -9.38 8.32
CA SER A 92 9.25 -9.79 8.03
C SER A 92 9.09 -10.29 6.60
N GLU A 93 8.44 -11.45 6.43
CA GLU A 93 8.18 -12.05 5.11
C GLU A 93 7.47 -11.13 4.12
N TRP A 94 6.62 -10.24 4.64
CA TRP A 94 5.85 -9.31 3.85
C TRP A 94 6.55 -7.98 3.59
N LEU A 95 7.69 -7.67 4.22
CA LEU A 95 8.32 -6.36 4.12
C LEU A 95 9.49 -6.36 3.14
N TYR A 96 9.40 -5.53 2.09
CA TYR A 96 10.47 -5.30 1.13
C TYR A 96 10.75 -3.81 1.05
N ILE A 97 12.02 -3.45 0.90
CA ILE A 97 12.51 -2.07 0.92
C ILE A 97 12.30 -1.47 -0.47
N VAL A 98 11.24 -0.67 -0.63
CA VAL A 98 10.81 -0.15 -1.94
C VAL A 98 10.46 1.34 -1.83
N PRO A 99 11.44 2.23 -1.57
CA PRO A 99 11.20 3.65 -1.33
C PRO A 99 10.53 4.37 -2.51
N TRP A 100 10.90 4.01 -3.74
CA TRP A 100 10.25 4.55 -4.94
C TRP A 100 8.75 4.23 -5.01
N GLY A 101 8.30 3.15 -4.34
CA GLY A 101 6.91 2.78 -4.22
C GLY A 101 6.09 3.81 -3.44
N LEU A 102 6.65 4.37 -2.35
CA LEU A 102 6.00 5.44 -1.59
C LEU A 102 5.83 6.70 -2.45
N ARG A 103 6.89 7.13 -3.16
CA ARG A 103 6.80 8.26 -4.09
C ARG A 103 5.70 8.08 -5.13
N LYS A 104 5.63 6.91 -5.77
CA LYS A 104 4.57 6.60 -6.74
C LYS A 104 3.19 6.64 -6.10
N ALA A 105 3.03 6.12 -4.88
CA ALA A 105 1.75 6.15 -4.17
C ALA A 105 1.31 7.59 -3.84
N LEU A 106 2.21 8.43 -3.31
CA LEU A 106 1.92 9.83 -3.01
C LEU A 106 1.49 10.60 -4.27
N ASN A 107 2.28 10.50 -5.34
CA ASN A 107 1.98 11.17 -6.60
C ASN A 107 0.63 10.72 -7.17
N TYR A 108 0.37 9.42 -7.14
CA TYR A 108 -0.88 8.86 -7.63
C TYR A 108 -2.09 9.38 -6.84
N ILE A 109 -2.01 9.36 -5.51
CA ILE A 109 -3.10 9.82 -4.64
C ILE A 109 -3.34 11.32 -4.86
N ALA A 110 -2.27 12.13 -4.88
CA ALA A 110 -2.38 13.57 -5.13
C ALA A 110 -3.05 13.87 -6.47
N GLN A 111 -2.67 13.17 -7.55
CA GLN A 111 -3.30 13.35 -8.86
C GLN A 111 -4.77 12.93 -8.89
N LYS A 112 -5.11 11.81 -8.24
CA LYS A 112 -6.47 11.27 -8.31
C LYS A 112 -7.47 12.00 -7.42
N TYR A 113 -7.03 12.44 -6.25
CA TYR A 113 -7.90 13.01 -5.21
C TYR A 113 -7.69 14.51 -5.06
N ASN A 114 -7.50 15.20 -6.19
CA ASN A 114 -7.42 16.66 -6.30
C ASN A 114 -6.44 17.32 -5.31
N ASN A 115 -5.25 16.73 -5.17
CA ASN A 115 -4.18 17.21 -4.32
C ASN A 115 -4.59 17.39 -2.84
N LEU A 116 -5.40 16.46 -2.32
CA LEU A 116 -5.72 16.36 -0.91
C LEU A 116 -4.43 16.33 -0.07
N PRO A 117 -4.30 17.07 1.05
CA PRO A 117 -3.14 16.99 1.93
C PRO A 117 -2.92 15.56 2.43
N ILE A 118 -1.70 15.04 2.30
CA ILE A 118 -1.32 13.68 2.71
C ILE A 118 -0.31 13.75 3.84
N TYR A 119 -0.55 12.97 4.89
CA TYR A 119 0.41 12.72 5.97
C TYR A 119 0.83 11.26 5.92
N VAL A 120 2.13 11.00 5.86
CA VAL A 120 2.65 9.64 6.07
C VAL A 120 2.57 9.37 7.58
N THR A 121 1.58 8.60 7.98
CA THR A 121 1.26 8.33 9.39
C THR A 121 2.07 7.16 9.94
N GLU A 122 2.47 6.23 9.08
CA GLU A 122 3.37 5.15 9.45
C GLU A 122 4.32 4.77 8.31
N ASN A 123 5.58 4.52 8.69
CA ASN A 123 6.64 3.97 7.86
C ASN A 123 7.70 3.35 8.78
N GLY A 124 8.24 2.19 8.44
CA GLY A 124 9.21 1.51 9.30
C GLY A 124 9.73 0.20 8.74
N MET A 125 10.76 -0.33 9.40
CA MET A 125 11.40 -1.58 9.05
C MET A 125 11.87 -2.33 10.28
N ASP A 126 11.57 -3.63 10.32
CA ASP A 126 11.98 -4.57 11.35
C ASP A 126 13.33 -5.21 11.00
N ASP A 127 14.13 -5.48 12.03
CA ASP A 127 15.37 -6.24 11.90
C ASP A 127 15.15 -7.68 12.39
N GLU A 128 16.04 -8.57 11.95
CA GLU A 128 16.05 -9.96 12.42
C GLU A 128 16.38 -9.98 13.92
N GLU A 129 15.61 -10.76 14.68
CA GLU A 129 15.88 -10.93 16.10
C GLU A 129 17.07 -11.88 16.29
N ASN A 130 18.16 -11.38 16.88
CA ASN A 130 19.29 -12.21 17.26
C ASN A 130 19.75 -11.91 18.69
N ASN A 131 19.17 -12.64 19.64
CA ASN A 131 19.44 -12.52 21.07
C ASN A 131 20.87 -12.95 21.49
N SER A 132 21.68 -13.46 20.56
CA SER A 132 23.08 -13.81 20.81
C SER A 132 24.05 -12.67 20.52
N LEU A 133 23.61 -11.59 19.86
CA LEU A 133 24.47 -10.47 19.51
C LEU A 133 24.72 -9.54 20.72
N PRO A 134 25.93 -8.98 20.86
CA PRO A 134 26.17 -7.89 21.79
C PRO A 134 25.27 -6.67 21.51
N LEU A 135 24.86 -5.95 22.56
CA LEU A 135 23.99 -4.77 22.43
C LEU A 135 24.50 -3.74 21.41
N HIS A 136 25.81 -3.50 21.35
CA HIS A 136 26.37 -2.52 20.42
C HIS A 136 26.21 -2.93 18.95
N GLU A 137 26.13 -4.23 18.64
CA GLU A 137 25.86 -4.71 17.27
C GLU A 137 24.37 -4.59 16.95
N ILE A 138 23.48 -4.87 17.92
CA ILE A 138 22.02 -4.69 17.77
C ILE A 138 21.68 -3.22 17.51
N LEU A 139 22.39 -2.29 18.15
CA LEU A 139 22.20 -0.85 17.98
C LEU A 139 22.83 -0.28 16.69
N ASP A 140 23.65 -1.05 15.97
CA ASP A 140 24.26 -0.64 14.69
C ASP A 140 23.36 -1.02 13.49
N ASP A 141 22.13 -0.51 13.50
CA ASP A 141 21.04 -0.86 12.57
C ASP A 141 21.14 -0.13 11.20
N LYS A 142 22.28 -0.29 10.54
CA LYS A 142 22.60 0.38 9.26
C LYS A 142 21.55 0.18 8.16
N LEU A 143 20.89 -0.97 8.13
CA LEU A 143 19.85 -1.26 7.15
C LEU A 143 18.59 -0.43 7.41
N ARG A 144 18.12 -0.35 8.67
CA ARG A 144 17.02 0.53 9.07
C ARG A 144 17.34 2.01 8.82
N ILE A 145 18.57 2.45 9.11
CA ILE A 145 19.01 3.82 8.77
C ILE A 145 18.91 4.07 7.26
N SER A 146 19.35 3.12 6.44
CA SER A 146 19.30 3.22 4.98
C SER A 146 17.86 3.20 4.45
N TYR A 147 16.99 2.40 5.06
CA TYR A 147 15.54 2.38 4.80
C TYR A 147 14.95 3.78 4.96
N PHE A 148 15.11 4.40 6.15
CA PHE A 148 14.53 5.71 6.42
C PHE A 148 15.11 6.80 5.50
N LYS A 149 16.42 6.79 5.24
CA LYS A 149 17.03 7.72 4.28
C LYS A 149 16.41 7.59 2.89
N GLY A 150 16.21 6.37 2.41
CA GLY A 150 15.60 6.10 1.11
C GLY A 150 14.15 6.57 1.03
N TYR A 151 13.33 6.26 2.04
CA TYR A 151 11.92 6.64 2.07
C TYR A 151 11.74 8.15 2.23
N LEU A 152 12.53 8.83 3.08
CA LEU A 152 12.52 10.29 3.21
C LEU A 152 12.93 10.98 1.91
N ALA A 153 13.96 10.47 1.22
CA ALA A 153 14.34 10.99 -0.10
C ALA A 153 13.21 10.81 -1.13
N ALA A 154 12.50 9.69 -1.11
CA ALA A 154 11.37 9.44 -1.98
C ALA A 154 10.19 10.39 -1.71
N VAL A 155 9.90 10.70 -0.44
CA VAL A 155 8.93 11.73 -0.06
C VAL A 155 9.36 13.11 -0.55
N ALA A 156 10.62 13.49 -0.35
CA ALA A 156 11.14 14.79 -0.80
C ALA A 156 11.03 14.96 -2.33
N GLN A 157 11.14 13.89 -3.11
CA GLN A 157 10.96 13.89 -4.56
C GLN A 157 9.49 13.86 -5.02
N ALA A 158 8.54 13.71 -4.10
CA ALA A 158 7.10 13.75 -4.37
C ALA A 158 6.50 15.16 -4.14
N ILE A 159 7.29 16.08 -3.60
CA ILE A 159 6.91 17.48 -3.31
C ILE A 159 7.36 18.39 -4.46
#